data_AF-A0A836QR40-F1
#
_entry.id   AF-A0A836QR40-F1
#
_cell.length_a   1.000
_cell.length_b   1.000
_cell.length_c   1.000
_cell.angle_alpha   90.00
_cell.angle_beta   90.00
_cell.angle_gamma   90.00
#
_symmetry.space_group_name_H-M   'P 1'
#
loop_
_entity.id
_entity.type
_entity.pdbx_description
1 polymer ?
#
loop_
_entity_poly.entity_id
_entity_poly.type
_entity_poly.pdbx_seq_one_letter_code
_entity_poly.pdbx_strand_id
1 'polypeptide(L)'
;MRQNICHLLPTQRPGSKLPVTLREKLMRDNQLPGRSPVHATGAMAATSHPAATLAAIDMMRTGGNAIDAAITAAAVLSVVEPHSTSIGGDCFALYTPSGGDVIAINGSGKAPNGATVDWFQKQGLTSIDYQSPHAVVVPGCIAAWQKLSNDYGRKGLDACLQPGIKFAENGYPVHAVIANAWENSADKLATDENSRQIFLPNGSAPKAGDIHHQPALAKTFRTIADRGSIAFYQGETAERMVAYLRGKGGLHTLDDFASTKADYVEPISTDYRGYEIVECPPNGQGIIALEI
;
A
#
# COMPACT_ATOMS: atom_id res chain seq x y z
N MET A 1 -44.03 2.39 -33.49
CA MET A 1 -44.98 3.39 -32.97
C MET A 1 -44.99 3.23 -31.46
N ARG A 2 -44.32 4.11 -30.68
CA ARG A 2 -44.88 5.36 -30.07
C ARG A 2 -46.22 5.07 -29.38
N GLN A 3 -46.49 5.40 -28.11
CA GLN A 3 -45.83 6.20 -27.07
C GLN A 3 -46.73 6.09 -25.80
N ASN A 4 -46.27 6.67 -24.68
CA ASN A 4 -47.05 7.06 -23.49
C ASN A 4 -46.98 6.14 -22.26
N ILE A 5 -45.80 6.11 -21.61
CA ILE A 5 -45.74 6.04 -20.15
C ILE A 5 -45.87 7.49 -19.66
N CYS A 6 -47.03 7.82 -19.12
CA CYS A 6 -47.32 9.14 -18.56
C CYS A 6 -46.65 9.26 -17.19
N HIS A 7 -45.80 10.28 -17.03
CA HIS A 7 -45.18 10.67 -15.78
C HIS A 7 -46.24 11.12 -14.78
N LEU A 8 -46.41 10.38 -13.69
CA LEU A 8 -47.02 10.90 -12.46
C LEU A 8 -45.90 11.41 -11.55
N LEU A 9 -45.70 12.73 -11.57
CA LEU A 9 -44.90 13.44 -10.58
C LEU A 9 -45.68 13.46 -9.25
N PRO A 10 -45.12 12.98 -8.12
CA PRO A 10 -45.78 13.13 -6.84
C PRO A 10 -45.72 14.59 -6.38
N THR A 11 -46.88 15.09 -5.95
CA THR A 11 -47.08 16.42 -5.37
C THR A 11 -46.26 16.58 -4.08
N GLN A 12 -45.47 17.67 -4.00
CA GLN A 12 -44.65 17.99 -2.84
C GLN A 12 -45.54 18.42 -1.65
N ARG A 13 -45.34 17.79 -0.49
CA ARG A 13 -45.86 18.31 0.80
C ARG A 13 -44.93 19.40 1.32
N PRO A 14 -45.43 20.51 1.87
CA PRO A 14 -44.58 21.53 2.49
C PRO A 14 -43.95 20.95 3.77
N GLY A 15 -42.62 20.90 3.84
CA GLY A 15 -41.87 20.40 5.00
C GLY A 15 -40.84 19.30 4.73
N SER A 16 -40.67 18.83 3.49
CA SER A 16 -39.62 17.84 3.18
C SER A 16 -38.25 18.50 3.09
N LYS A 17 -37.29 18.07 3.92
CA LYS A 17 -35.86 18.34 3.73
C LYS A 17 -35.50 18.09 2.26
N LEU A 18 -34.77 19.02 1.64
CA LEU A 18 -34.29 18.91 0.25
C LEU A 18 -33.75 17.49 0.01
N PRO A 19 -34.17 16.80 -1.06
CA PRO A 19 -33.68 15.46 -1.32
C PRO A 19 -32.18 15.53 -1.60
N VAL A 20 -31.42 14.68 -0.90
CA VAL A 20 -30.07 14.25 -1.27
C VAL A 20 -30.02 14.15 -2.78
N THR A 21 -29.16 14.97 -3.39
CA THR A 21 -29.11 15.17 -4.84
C THR A 21 -28.97 13.81 -5.53
N LEU A 22 -29.54 13.64 -6.73
CA LEU A 22 -29.41 12.39 -7.48
C LEU A 22 -27.93 11.96 -7.63
N ARG A 23 -27.03 12.94 -7.65
CA ARG A 23 -25.56 12.79 -7.63
C ARG A 23 -25.06 12.09 -6.37
N GLU A 24 -25.54 12.46 -5.19
CA GLU A 24 -25.18 11.81 -3.92
C GLU A 24 -25.79 10.39 -3.81
N LYS A 25 -26.97 10.14 -4.39
CA LYS A 25 -27.54 8.77 -4.49
C LYS A 25 -26.83 7.86 -5.49
N LEU A 26 -26.13 8.44 -6.48
CA LEU A 26 -25.36 7.72 -7.50
C LEU A 26 -23.90 7.49 -7.11
N MET A 27 -23.42 8.15 -6.04
CA MET A 27 -22.09 7.92 -5.50
C MET A 27 -22.11 6.65 -4.63
N ARG A 28 -21.28 5.68 -4.97
CA ARG A 28 -21.10 4.48 -4.14
C ARG A 28 -20.53 4.91 -2.78
N ASP A 29 -21.19 4.49 -1.71
CA ASP A 29 -20.60 4.56 -0.38
C ASP A 29 -19.50 3.50 -0.27
N ASN A 30 -18.25 3.96 -0.10
CA ASN A 30 -17.10 3.08 0.02
C ASN A 30 -17.00 2.41 1.41
N GLN A 31 -17.82 2.83 2.38
CA GLN A 31 -17.91 2.23 3.71
C GLN A 31 -18.87 1.03 3.77
N LEU A 32 -19.71 0.82 2.73
CA LEU A 32 -20.65 -0.29 2.67
C LEU A 32 -20.23 -1.35 1.62
N PRO A 33 -20.48 -2.65 1.88
CA PRO A 33 -20.23 -3.69 0.88
C PRO A 33 -21.06 -3.45 -0.39
N GLY A 34 -20.38 -3.26 -1.53
CA GLY A 34 -21.03 -3.06 -2.83
C GLY A 34 -21.35 -4.34 -3.61
N ARG A 35 -21.11 -5.52 -3.01
CA ARG A 35 -21.33 -6.84 -3.64
C ARG A 35 -21.61 -7.92 -2.60
N SER A 36 -22.20 -9.03 -3.03
CA SER A 36 -22.37 -10.21 -2.17
C SER A 36 -21.03 -10.79 -1.68
N PRO A 37 -21.02 -11.43 -0.50
CA PRO A 37 -19.90 -12.25 -0.04
C PRO A 37 -19.53 -13.32 -1.08
N VAL A 38 -18.23 -13.60 -1.21
CA VAL A 38 -17.72 -14.66 -2.08
C VAL A 38 -17.38 -15.87 -1.22
N HIS A 39 -17.71 -17.05 -1.72
CA HIS A 39 -17.39 -18.34 -1.11
C HIS A 39 -16.46 -19.13 -2.04
N ALA A 40 -15.49 -19.83 -1.46
CA ALA A 40 -14.54 -20.67 -2.19
C ALA A 40 -14.20 -21.92 -1.38
N THR A 41 -13.93 -23.04 -2.07
CA THR A 41 -13.54 -24.32 -1.43
C THR A 41 -12.02 -24.53 -1.35
N GLY A 42 -11.23 -23.71 -2.06
CA GLY A 42 -9.77 -23.84 -2.12
C GLY A 42 -9.06 -22.68 -1.43
N ALA A 43 -9.14 -21.49 -2.02
CA ALA A 43 -8.50 -20.29 -1.49
C ALA A 43 -9.29 -19.02 -1.85
N MET A 44 -9.05 -17.94 -1.11
CA MET A 44 -9.65 -16.64 -1.33
C MET A 44 -8.63 -15.54 -1.08
N ALA A 45 -8.71 -14.46 -1.85
CA ALA A 45 -7.94 -13.23 -1.62
C ALA A 45 -8.91 -12.05 -1.66
N ALA A 46 -8.66 -11.07 -0.79
CA ALA A 46 -9.40 -9.82 -0.74
C ALA A 46 -8.40 -8.67 -0.65
N THR A 47 -8.46 -7.74 -1.59
CA THR A 47 -7.59 -6.56 -1.66
C THR A 47 -8.39 -5.36 -2.13
N SER A 48 -7.82 -4.15 -2.00
CA SER A 48 -8.37 -2.89 -2.50
C SER A 48 -8.43 -2.80 -4.02
N HIS A 49 -7.68 -3.65 -4.75
CA HIS A 49 -7.59 -3.61 -6.21
C HIS A 49 -7.81 -5.00 -6.84
N PRO A 50 -8.78 -5.17 -7.77
CA PRO A 50 -9.09 -6.49 -8.33
C PRO A 50 -7.91 -7.14 -9.07
N ALA A 51 -7.00 -6.36 -9.67
CA ALA A 51 -5.79 -6.90 -10.28
C ALA A 51 -4.85 -7.57 -9.27
N ALA A 52 -4.72 -7.02 -8.05
CA ALA A 52 -3.92 -7.61 -6.99
C ALA A 52 -4.58 -8.88 -6.44
N THR A 53 -5.92 -8.86 -6.27
CA THR A 53 -6.70 -10.06 -5.91
C THR A 53 -6.50 -11.19 -6.93
N LEU A 54 -6.56 -10.89 -8.23
CA LEU A 54 -6.36 -11.89 -9.28
C LEU A 54 -4.94 -12.45 -9.26
N ALA A 55 -3.93 -11.59 -9.15
CA ALA A 55 -2.53 -12.02 -9.08
C ALA A 55 -2.25 -12.93 -7.87
N ALA A 56 -2.85 -12.64 -6.71
CA ALA A 56 -2.76 -13.49 -5.53
C ALA A 56 -3.41 -14.87 -5.73
N ILE A 57 -4.59 -14.91 -6.35
CA ILE A 57 -5.28 -16.16 -6.68
C ILE A 57 -4.44 -16.99 -7.66
N ASP A 58 -3.86 -16.35 -8.69
CA ASP A 58 -3.02 -17.04 -9.67
C ASP A 58 -1.70 -17.54 -9.06
N MET A 59 -1.13 -16.81 -8.09
CA MET A 59 0.00 -17.30 -7.30
C MET A 59 -0.35 -18.60 -6.55
N MET A 60 -1.52 -18.66 -5.92
CA MET A 60 -1.98 -19.89 -5.26
C MET A 60 -2.30 -21.02 -6.25
N ARG A 61 -2.92 -20.71 -7.40
CA ARG A 61 -3.20 -21.69 -8.46
C ARG A 61 -1.95 -22.35 -9.02
N THR A 62 -0.84 -21.62 -9.05
CA THR A 62 0.46 -22.13 -9.51
C THR A 62 1.26 -22.81 -8.41
N GLY A 63 0.68 -23.00 -7.22
CA GLY A 63 1.26 -23.76 -6.10
C GLY A 63 1.92 -22.93 -5.01
N GLY A 64 1.78 -21.60 -5.04
CA GLY A 64 2.14 -20.73 -3.91
C GLY A 64 1.16 -20.89 -2.74
N ASN A 65 1.56 -20.43 -1.56
CA ASN A 65 0.70 -20.39 -0.38
C ASN A 65 0.15 -18.98 -0.11
N ALA A 66 -0.53 -18.79 1.04
CA ALA A 66 -1.09 -17.50 1.43
C ALA A 66 -0.04 -16.39 1.59
N ILE A 67 1.18 -16.72 2.03
CA ILE A 67 2.28 -15.75 2.14
C ILE A 67 2.77 -15.32 0.75
N ASP A 68 3.02 -16.28 -0.14
CA ASP A 68 3.41 -15.96 -1.53
C ASP A 68 2.34 -15.09 -2.21
N ALA A 69 1.06 -15.43 -1.98
CA ALA A 69 -0.09 -14.69 -2.52
C ALA A 69 -0.22 -13.28 -1.93
N ALA A 70 0.00 -13.10 -0.63
CA ALA A 70 -0.06 -11.81 0.04
C ALA A 70 1.08 -10.88 -0.43
N ILE A 71 2.31 -11.39 -0.52
CA ILE A 71 3.45 -10.63 -1.06
C ILE A 71 3.20 -10.26 -2.53
N THR A 72 2.68 -11.20 -3.32
CA THR A 72 2.30 -10.94 -4.72
C THR A 72 1.25 -9.83 -4.82
N ALA A 73 0.20 -9.88 -4.01
CA ALA A 73 -0.81 -8.82 -3.95
C ALA A 73 -0.17 -7.47 -3.59
N ALA A 74 0.64 -7.42 -2.53
CA ALA A 74 1.28 -6.19 -2.06
C ALA A 74 2.23 -5.59 -3.10
N ALA A 75 2.97 -6.43 -3.83
CA ALA A 75 3.83 -5.99 -4.93
C ALA A 75 3.02 -5.41 -6.10
N VAL A 76 1.87 -6.00 -6.44
CA VAL A 76 0.95 -5.44 -7.44
C VAL A 76 0.33 -4.14 -6.95
N LEU A 77 -0.13 -4.06 -5.71
CA LEU A 77 -0.71 -2.85 -5.11
C LEU A 77 0.29 -1.68 -5.09
N SER A 78 1.57 -1.97 -4.84
CA SER A 78 2.65 -0.97 -4.92
C SER A 78 2.81 -0.34 -6.32
N VAL A 79 2.25 -0.98 -7.35
CA VAL A 79 2.20 -0.46 -8.73
C VAL A 79 0.86 0.19 -8.99
N VAL A 80 -0.23 -0.55 -8.83
CA VAL A 80 -1.55 -0.14 -9.33
C VAL A 80 -2.27 0.85 -8.41
N GLU A 81 -1.83 0.98 -7.15
CA GLU A 81 -2.41 1.85 -6.13
C GLU A 81 -1.37 2.79 -5.49
N PRO A 82 -0.60 3.57 -6.28
CA PRO A 82 0.60 4.27 -5.81
C PRO A 82 0.30 5.42 -4.82
N HIS A 83 -0.96 5.85 -4.73
CA HIS A 83 -1.40 6.87 -3.78
C HIS A 83 -1.56 6.34 -2.34
N SER A 84 -1.61 5.01 -2.17
CA SER A 84 -1.99 4.34 -0.93
C SER A 84 -0.84 3.53 -0.34
N THR A 85 -0.06 2.83 -1.18
CA THR A 85 1.05 1.97 -0.74
C THR A 85 2.16 1.90 -1.79
N SER A 86 3.38 1.58 -1.35
CA SER A 86 4.54 1.36 -2.24
C SER A 86 5.68 0.62 -1.53
N ILE A 87 6.71 0.26 -2.29
CA ILE A 87 7.98 -0.26 -1.74
C ILE A 87 8.77 0.77 -0.92
N GLY A 88 8.37 2.04 -0.96
CA GLY A 88 8.91 3.12 -0.13
C GLY A 88 8.22 3.23 1.23
N GLY A 89 7.32 2.30 1.57
CA GLY A 89 6.63 2.26 2.86
C GLY A 89 7.00 1.07 3.74
N ASP A 90 6.09 0.75 4.65
CA ASP A 90 6.24 -0.24 5.71
C ASP A 90 5.28 -1.41 5.54
N CYS A 91 5.49 -2.48 6.31
CA CYS A 91 4.62 -3.66 6.29
C CYS A 91 4.36 -4.18 7.70
N PHE A 92 3.09 -4.39 8.03
CA PHE A 92 2.66 -5.16 9.19
C PHE A 92 1.82 -6.32 8.70
N ALA A 93 1.96 -7.49 9.31
CA ALA A 93 1.11 -8.62 8.99
C ALA A 93 0.86 -9.53 10.21
N LEU A 94 -0.35 -10.09 10.24
CA LEU A 94 -0.70 -11.24 11.05
C LEU A 94 -0.81 -12.45 10.12
N TYR A 95 -0.18 -13.55 10.49
CA TYR A 95 -0.17 -14.78 9.74
C TYR A 95 -0.46 -15.96 10.66
N THR A 96 -1.44 -16.78 10.30
CA THR A 96 -1.76 -18.02 11.01
C THR A 96 -1.41 -19.20 10.12
N PRO A 97 -0.35 -19.96 10.43
CA PRO A 97 -0.09 -21.25 9.81
C PRO A 97 -1.28 -22.19 10.04
N SER A 98 -1.46 -23.18 9.18
CA SER A 98 -2.55 -24.15 9.35
C SER A 98 -2.40 -24.90 10.68
N GLY A 99 -3.36 -24.68 11.58
CA GLY A 99 -3.37 -25.29 12.92
C GLY A 99 -2.30 -24.76 13.88
N GLY A 100 -1.63 -23.64 13.55
CA GLY A 100 -0.63 -23.01 14.40
C GLY A 100 -1.12 -21.70 15.02
N ASP A 101 -0.27 -21.13 15.88
CA ASP A 101 -0.52 -19.85 16.53
C ASP A 101 -0.37 -18.67 15.56
N VAL A 102 -0.96 -17.53 15.91
CA VAL A 102 -0.82 -16.29 15.13
C VAL A 102 0.60 -15.76 15.27
N ILE A 103 1.20 -15.42 14.13
CA ILE A 103 2.51 -14.79 14.03
C ILE A 103 2.30 -13.34 13.61
N ALA A 104 2.87 -12.40 14.36
CA ALA A 104 2.91 -10.99 13.97
C ALA A 104 4.31 -10.61 13.45
N ILE A 105 4.34 -9.82 12.38
CA ILE A 105 5.57 -9.21 11.87
C ILE A 105 5.42 -7.69 11.83
N ASN A 106 6.45 -7.02 12.34
CA ASN A 106 6.62 -5.58 12.25
C ASN A 106 7.79 -5.27 11.30
N GLY A 107 7.45 -4.82 10.11
CA GLY A 107 8.36 -4.27 9.12
C GLY A 107 8.18 -2.76 8.98
N SER A 108 8.03 -2.05 10.10
CA SER A 108 8.06 -0.58 10.09
C SER A 108 9.48 -0.02 10.10
N GLY A 109 9.63 1.09 9.41
CA GLY A 109 10.87 1.81 9.27
C GLY A 109 11.31 2.47 10.57
N LYS A 110 12.62 2.72 10.66
CA LYS A 110 13.20 3.51 11.74
C LYS A 110 13.63 4.87 11.22
N ALA A 111 13.54 5.87 12.09
CA ALA A 111 14.13 7.17 11.81
C ALA A 111 15.66 7.02 11.66
N PRO A 112 16.32 7.83 10.81
CA PRO A 112 17.77 7.85 10.72
C PRO A 112 18.42 8.07 12.08
N ASN A 113 19.57 7.45 12.34
CA ASN A 113 20.28 7.61 13.61
C ASN A 113 20.61 9.08 13.94
N GLY A 114 20.83 9.90 12.90
CA GLY A 114 21.09 11.34 13.06
C GLY A 114 19.86 12.17 13.45
N ALA A 115 18.65 11.65 13.29
CA ALA A 115 17.38 12.34 13.55
C ALA A 115 17.03 12.38 15.05
N THR A 116 17.93 12.96 15.83
CA THR A 116 17.76 13.11 17.28
C THR A 116 16.96 14.36 17.62
N VAL A 117 16.25 14.35 18.75
CA VAL A 117 15.52 15.52 19.27
C VAL A 117 16.44 16.74 19.38
N ASP A 118 17.66 16.56 19.90
CA ASP A 118 18.67 17.62 20.00
C ASP A 118 19.03 18.24 18.65
N TRP A 119 19.13 17.43 17.59
CA TRP A 119 19.39 17.94 16.25
C TRP A 119 18.25 18.85 15.79
N PHE A 120 17.00 18.40 15.92
CA PHE A 120 15.83 19.19 15.55
C PHE A 120 15.73 20.50 16.35
N GLN A 121 15.97 20.44 17.66
CA GLN A 121 15.99 21.63 18.52
C GLN A 121 17.09 22.62 18.12
N LYS A 122 18.29 22.14 17.78
CA LYS A 122 19.38 23.00 17.27
C LYS A 122 19.07 23.65 15.93
N GLN A 123 18.25 23.01 15.09
CA GLN A 123 17.73 23.62 13.85
C GLN A 123 16.54 24.56 14.08
N GLY A 124 16.06 24.70 15.32
CA GLY A 124 14.87 25.49 15.63
C GLY A 124 13.55 24.86 15.15
N LEU A 125 13.54 23.56 14.86
CA LEU A 125 12.36 22.84 14.39
C LEU A 125 11.54 22.35 15.57
N THR A 126 10.28 22.80 15.65
CA THR A 126 9.33 22.44 16.72
C THR A 126 8.29 21.40 16.28
N SER A 127 8.23 21.09 14.98
CA SER A 127 7.37 20.07 14.39
C SER A 127 8.02 19.52 13.12
N ILE A 128 7.64 18.30 12.74
CA ILE A 128 8.05 17.68 11.48
C ILE A 128 6.87 17.79 10.51
N ASP A 129 7.05 18.55 9.43
CA ASP A 129 6.05 18.63 8.35
C ASP A 129 6.01 17.32 7.56
N TYR A 130 4.80 16.87 7.17
CA TYR A 130 4.60 15.60 6.48
C TYR A 130 5.28 15.52 5.10
N GLN A 131 5.64 16.65 4.49
CA GLN A 131 6.35 16.71 3.21
C GLN A 131 7.86 16.94 3.39
N SER A 132 8.33 17.11 4.62
CA SER A 132 9.75 17.22 4.93
C SER A 132 10.45 15.87 4.71
N PRO A 133 11.71 15.85 4.22
CA PRO A 133 12.52 14.63 4.24
C PRO A 133 12.72 14.08 5.67
N HIS A 134 12.52 14.89 6.71
CA HIS A 134 12.58 14.45 8.11
C HIS A 134 11.39 13.59 8.54
N ALA A 135 10.28 13.59 7.78
CA ALA A 135 9.16 12.70 8.00
C ALA A 135 9.41 11.28 7.43
N VAL A 136 10.48 11.09 6.66
CA VAL A 136 10.79 9.82 6.00
C VAL A 136 11.58 8.92 6.96
N VAL A 137 10.99 7.80 7.37
CA VAL A 137 11.71 6.68 7.97
C VAL A 137 12.30 5.78 6.88
N VAL A 138 13.28 4.93 7.22
CA VAL A 138 13.81 3.97 6.25
C VAL A 138 12.76 2.90 5.92
N PRO A 139 12.35 2.69 4.66
CA PRO A 139 11.22 1.80 4.34
C PRO A 139 11.42 0.35 4.79
N GLY A 140 10.51 -0.21 5.60
CA GLY A 140 10.67 -1.57 6.14
C GLY A 140 9.97 -2.69 5.34
N CYS A 141 9.15 -2.36 4.34
CA CYS A 141 8.28 -3.36 3.69
C CYS A 141 9.05 -4.50 2.96
N ILE A 142 10.11 -4.19 2.21
CA ILE A 142 10.88 -5.21 1.47
C ILE A 142 11.59 -6.17 2.42
N ALA A 143 12.07 -5.68 3.58
CA ALA A 143 12.64 -6.52 4.61
C ALA A 143 11.60 -7.52 5.18
N ALA A 144 10.36 -7.07 5.41
CA ALA A 144 9.27 -7.95 5.84
C ALA A 144 8.90 -8.98 4.78
N TRP A 145 8.76 -8.57 3.51
CA TRP A 145 8.43 -9.50 2.43
C TRP A 145 9.51 -10.56 2.23
N GLN A 146 10.79 -10.17 2.23
CA GLN A 146 11.89 -11.13 2.14
C GLN A 146 11.87 -12.11 3.30
N LYS A 147 11.68 -11.61 4.54
CA LYS A 147 11.66 -12.44 5.73
C LYS A 147 10.51 -13.45 5.71
N LEU A 148 9.28 -12.99 5.44
CA LEU A 148 8.11 -13.85 5.28
C LEU A 148 8.29 -14.87 4.15
N SER A 149 8.84 -14.45 3.01
CA SER A 149 9.07 -15.34 1.88
C SER A 149 10.08 -16.44 2.20
N ASN A 150 11.17 -16.10 2.90
CA ASN A 150 12.18 -17.07 3.32
C ASN A 150 11.66 -18.05 4.36
N ASP A 151 10.96 -17.55 5.37
CA ASP A 151 10.58 -18.33 6.55
C ASP A 151 9.29 -19.14 6.29
N TYR A 152 8.37 -18.62 5.47
CA TYR A 152 7.04 -19.20 5.25
C TYR A 152 6.59 -19.28 3.79
N GLY A 153 7.32 -18.73 2.83
CA GLY A 153 6.97 -18.81 1.40
C GLY A 153 7.27 -20.18 0.79
N ARG A 154 6.72 -20.44 -0.41
CA ARG A 154 7.05 -21.63 -1.22
C ARG A 154 7.66 -21.28 -2.56
N LYS A 155 7.45 -20.06 -3.03
CA LYS A 155 7.81 -19.65 -4.39
C LYS A 155 9.04 -18.75 -4.47
N GLY A 156 9.42 -18.13 -3.36
CA GLY A 156 10.49 -17.15 -3.31
C GLY A 156 10.01 -15.74 -3.65
N LEU A 157 10.77 -14.75 -3.20
CA LEU A 157 10.45 -13.33 -3.40
C LEU A 157 10.46 -12.98 -4.89
N ASP A 158 11.37 -13.57 -5.66
CA ASP A 158 11.50 -13.39 -7.10
C ASP A 158 10.20 -13.66 -7.86
N ALA A 159 9.55 -14.79 -7.56
CA ALA A 159 8.29 -15.22 -8.15
C ALA A 159 7.14 -14.31 -7.72
N CYS A 160 7.12 -13.90 -6.44
CA CYS A 160 6.11 -12.99 -5.90
C CYS A 160 6.15 -11.61 -6.55
N LEU A 161 7.33 -11.13 -6.95
CA LEU A 161 7.47 -9.82 -7.59
C LEU A 161 7.13 -9.82 -9.09
N GLN A 162 7.09 -10.98 -9.77
CA GLN A 162 6.86 -11.05 -11.22
C GLN A 162 5.56 -10.37 -11.68
N PRO A 163 4.42 -10.52 -11.00
CA PRO A 163 3.20 -9.83 -11.41
C PRO A 163 3.32 -8.30 -11.30
N GLY A 164 3.94 -7.80 -10.23
CA GLY A 164 4.24 -6.37 -10.07
C GLY A 164 5.16 -5.83 -11.17
N ILE A 165 6.22 -6.56 -11.50
CA ILE A 165 7.14 -6.22 -12.62
C ILE A 165 6.36 -6.09 -13.93
N LYS A 166 5.48 -7.06 -14.24
CA LYS A 166 4.68 -7.05 -15.47
C LYS A 166 3.72 -5.86 -15.54
N PHE A 167 3.01 -5.55 -14.45
CA PHE A 167 2.13 -4.38 -14.42
C PHE A 167 2.90 -3.06 -14.54
N ALA A 168 4.05 -2.96 -13.88
CA ALA A 168 4.86 -1.75 -13.92
C ALA A 168 5.46 -1.49 -15.31
N GLU A 169 5.86 -2.54 -16.04
CA GLU A 169 6.41 -2.42 -17.39
C GLU A 169 5.33 -2.27 -18.47
N ASN A 170 4.38 -3.20 -18.52
CA ASN A 170 3.37 -3.25 -19.59
C ASN A 170 2.25 -2.23 -19.40
N GLY A 171 2.19 -1.62 -18.22
CA GLY A 171 1.20 -0.64 -17.83
C GLY A 171 -0.10 -1.28 -17.33
N TYR A 172 -0.93 -0.45 -16.73
CA TYR A 172 -2.21 -0.84 -16.14
C TYR A 172 -3.25 0.27 -16.32
N PRO A 173 -4.55 -0.07 -16.45
CA PRO A 173 -5.61 0.91 -16.49
C PRO A 173 -5.80 1.54 -15.11
N VAL A 174 -5.85 2.86 -15.04
CA VAL A 174 -6.13 3.59 -13.80
C VAL A 174 -7.61 3.46 -13.44
N HIS A 175 -7.92 2.93 -12.26
CA HIS A 175 -9.31 2.78 -11.80
C HIS A 175 -9.87 4.09 -11.23
N ALA A 176 -11.20 4.25 -11.24
CA ALA A 176 -11.86 5.51 -10.89
C ALA A 176 -11.54 6.06 -9.49
N VAL A 177 -11.49 5.19 -8.46
CA VAL A 177 -11.12 5.61 -7.09
C VAL A 177 -9.68 6.11 -7.04
N ILE A 178 -8.77 5.44 -7.77
CA ILE A 178 -7.36 5.82 -7.86
C ILE A 178 -7.22 7.14 -8.62
N ALA A 179 -7.89 7.32 -9.76
CA ALA A 179 -7.86 8.56 -10.54
C ALA A 179 -8.29 9.78 -9.69
N ASN A 180 -9.35 9.63 -8.89
CA ASN A 180 -9.81 10.68 -7.98
C ASN A 180 -8.75 11.00 -6.91
N ALA A 181 -8.18 9.99 -6.24
CA ALA A 181 -7.12 10.21 -5.26
C ALA A 181 -5.86 10.85 -5.86
N TRP A 182 -5.55 10.49 -7.11
CA TRP A 182 -4.42 11.02 -7.87
C TRP A 182 -4.62 12.49 -8.25
N GLU A 183 -5.81 12.85 -8.74
CA GLU A 183 -6.19 14.23 -9.04
C GLU A 183 -6.07 15.12 -7.80
N ASN A 184 -6.56 14.66 -6.65
CA ASN A 184 -6.44 15.38 -5.38
C ASN A 184 -4.98 15.54 -4.89
N SER A 185 -4.05 14.76 -5.45
CA SER A 185 -2.62 14.83 -5.12
C SER A 185 -1.79 15.56 -6.18
N ALA A 186 -2.39 16.01 -7.29
CA ALA A 186 -1.66 16.53 -8.44
C ALA A 186 -0.76 17.73 -8.09
N ASP A 187 -1.28 18.70 -7.34
CA ASP A 187 -0.52 19.89 -6.93
C ASP A 187 0.69 19.51 -6.07
N LYS A 188 0.51 18.55 -5.14
CA LYS A 188 1.61 18.01 -4.33
C LYS A 188 2.66 17.32 -5.19
N LEU A 189 2.24 16.47 -6.12
CA LEU A 189 3.12 15.72 -7.01
C LEU A 189 3.92 16.64 -7.93
N ALA A 190 3.37 17.81 -8.30
CA ALA A 190 4.06 18.79 -9.14
C ALA A 190 5.22 19.50 -8.44
N THR A 191 5.31 19.45 -7.10
CA THR A 191 6.35 20.14 -6.32
C THR A 191 7.73 19.49 -6.39
N ASP A 192 7.79 18.22 -6.82
CA ASP A 192 9.04 17.48 -6.95
C ASP A 192 9.23 16.94 -8.37
N GLU A 193 10.45 17.06 -8.89
CA GLU A 193 10.75 16.70 -10.28
C GLU A 193 10.55 15.21 -10.55
N ASN A 194 11.00 14.33 -9.65
CA ASN A 194 10.86 12.89 -9.85
C ASN A 194 9.38 12.49 -9.80
N SER A 195 8.65 13.06 -8.85
CA SER A 195 7.21 12.80 -8.68
C SER A 195 6.41 13.29 -9.89
N ARG A 196 6.73 14.49 -10.40
CA ARG A 196 6.10 15.09 -11.58
C ARG A 196 6.35 14.26 -12.84
N GLN A 197 7.59 13.85 -13.07
CA GLN A 197 7.96 13.04 -14.25
C GLN A 197 7.26 11.68 -14.27
N ILE A 198 7.15 11.04 -13.11
CA ILE A 198 6.54 9.70 -13.01
C ILE A 198 5.02 9.82 -12.98
N PHE A 199 4.48 10.62 -12.06
CA PHE A 199 3.06 10.57 -11.71
C PHE A 199 2.20 11.64 -12.39
N LEU A 200 2.78 12.59 -13.12
CA LEU A 200 2.04 13.55 -13.95
C LEU A 200 2.47 13.45 -15.42
N PRO A 201 2.30 12.27 -16.06
CA PRO A 201 2.66 12.10 -17.46
C PRO A 201 1.88 13.12 -18.31
N ASN A 202 2.57 13.77 -19.25
CA ASN A 202 2.01 14.88 -20.04
C ASN A 202 1.55 16.10 -19.21
N GLY A 203 2.02 16.23 -17.97
CA GLY A 203 1.78 17.40 -17.11
C GLY A 203 0.47 17.39 -16.33
N SER A 204 -0.30 16.30 -16.33
CA SER A 204 -1.53 16.19 -15.53
C SER A 204 -1.73 14.80 -14.92
N ALA A 205 -2.59 14.70 -13.92
CA ALA A 205 -2.93 13.42 -13.29
C ALA A 205 -3.65 12.50 -14.30
N PRO A 206 -3.30 11.20 -14.36
CA PRO A 206 -4.01 10.24 -15.19
C PRO A 206 -5.49 10.15 -14.85
N LYS A 207 -6.33 10.02 -15.88
CA LYS A 207 -7.78 9.83 -15.73
C LYS A 207 -8.13 8.36 -15.62
N ALA A 208 -9.34 8.08 -15.14
CA ALA A 208 -9.86 6.73 -15.11
C ALA A 208 -9.88 6.11 -16.53
N GLY A 209 -9.29 4.93 -16.67
CA GLY A 209 -9.12 4.22 -17.95
C GLY A 209 -7.82 4.52 -18.68
N ASP A 210 -7.09 5.59 -18.33
CA ASP A 210 -5.76 5.84 -18.90
C ASP A 210 -4.79 4.71 -18.53
N ILE A 211 -3.85 4.41 -19.42
CA ILE A 211 -2.79 3.43 -19.15
C ILE A 211 -1.59 4.14 -18.54
N HIS A 212 -1.20 3.71 -17.34
CA HIS A 212 -0.03 4.23 -16.64
C HIS A 212 1.09 3.19 -16.61
N HIS A 213 2.34 3.64 -16.80
CA HIS A 213 3.53 2.79 -16.80
C HIS A 213 4.55 3.29 -15.77
N GLN A 214 5.26 2.36 -15.14
CA GLN A 214 6.31 2.65 -14.15
C GLN A 214 7.58 1.82 -14.45
N PRO A 215 8.26 2.01 -15.60
CA PRO A 215 9.41 1.20 -16.00
C PRO A 215 10.58 1.28 -15.02
N ALA A 216 10.75 2.42 -14.33
CA ALA A 216 11.75 2.57 -13.28
C ALA A 216 11.47 1.64 -12.09
N LEU A 217 10.20 1.54 -11.65
CA LEU A 217 9.80 0.63 -10.59
C LEU A 217 9.94 -0.84 -11.04
N ALA A 218 9.61 -1.16 -12.30
CA ALA A 218 9.85 -2.49 -12.86
C ALA A 218 11.33 -2.89 -12.79
N LYS A 219 12.25 -1.96 -13.12
CA LYS A 219 13.70 -2.19 -12.99
C LYS A 219 14.10 -2.44 -11.53
N THR A 220 13.58 -1.65 -10.59
CA THR A 220 13.84 -1.86 -9.16
C THR A 220 13.35 -3.23 -8.69
N PHE A 221 12.12 -3.62 -9.04
CA PHE A 221 11.60 -4.94 -8.70
C PHE A 221 12.40 -6.09 -9.31
N ARG A 222 12.88 -5.97 -10.55
CA ARG A 222 13.77 -6.99 -11.13
C ARG A 222 15.07 -7.13 -10.35
N THR A 223 15.63 -6.01 -9.91
CA THR A 223 16.88 -6.02 -9.13
C THR A 223 16.66 -6.69 -7.77
N ILE A 224 15.50 -6.44 -7.13
CA ILE A 224 15.11 -7.12 -5.89
C ILE A 224 14.80 -8.60 -6.13
N ALA A 225 14.14 -8.95 -7.25
CA ALA A 225 13.86 -10.35 -7.59
C ALA A 225 15.16 -11.15 -7.81
N ASP A 226 16.18 -10.54 -8.43
CA ASP A 226 17.46 -11.17 -8.69
C ASP A 226 18.33 -11.32 -7.43
N ARG A 227 18.38 -10.29 -6.58
CA ARG A 227 19.35 -10.20 -5.48
C ARG A 227 18.73 -10.27 -4.08
N GLY A 228 17.40 -10.33 -3.98
CA GLY A 228 16.67 -10.20 -2.73
C GLY A 228 16.67 -8.78 -2.17
N SER A 229 16.25 -8.65 -0.90
CA SER A 229 16.12 -7.36 -0.21
C SER A 229 17.39 -6.51 -0.18
N ILE A 230 18.57 -7.12 -0.23
CA ILE A 230 19.85 -6.40 -0.22
C ILE A 230 19.98 -5.40 -1.37
N ALA A 231 19.34 -5.66 -2.53
CA ALA A 231 19.33 -4.72 -3.65
C ALA A 231 18.54 -3.43 -3.39
N PHE A 232 17.67 -3.42 -2.39
CA PHE A 232 16.93 -2.22 -1.99
C PHE A 232 17.67 -1.45 -0.90
N TYR A 233 18.28 -2.16 0.05
CA TYR A 233 18.91 -1.59 1.24
C TYR A 233 20.42 -1.31 1.09
N GLN A 234 21.07 -1.80 0.03
CA GLN A 234 22.49 -1.60 -0.23
C GLN A 234 22.76 -1.36 -1.73
N GLY A 235 23.93 -0.78 -2.04
CA GLY A 235 24.36 -0.47 -3.41
C GLY A 235 23.56 0.66 -4.06
N GLU A 236 23.47 0.64 -5.40
CA GLU A 236 22.96 1.77 -6.21
C GLU A 236 21.58 2.28 -5.75
N THR A 237 20.63 1.38 -5.43
CA THR A 237 19.27 1.79 -5.01
C THR A 237 19.32 2.59 -3.70
N ALA A 238 20.04 2.09 -2.70
CA ALA A 238 20.18 2.77 -1.40
C ALA A 238 20.97 4.08 -1.54
N GLU A 239 22.06 4.07 -2.32
CA GLU A 239 22.87 5.26 -2.61
C GLU A 239 22.02 6.38 -3.24
N ARG A 240 21.16 6.04 -4.21
CA ARG A 240 20.27 7.01 -4.85
C ARG A 240 19.20 7.55 -3.90
N MET A 241 18.61 6.69 -3.06
CA MET A 241 17.63 7.13 -2.05
C MET A 241 18.28 8.06 -1.03
N VAL A 242 19.44 7.68 -0.47
CA VAL A 242 20.18 8.48 0.50
C VAL A 242 20.63 9.81 -0.12
N ALA A 243 21.18 9.80 -1.34
CA ALA A 243 21.60 11.02 -2.02
C ALA A 243 20.43 11.98 -2.24
N TYR A 244 19.28 11.47 -2.68
CA TYR A 244 18.08 12.27 -2.89
C TYR A 244 17.56 12.87 -1.57
N LEU A 245 17.44 12.06 -0.51
CA LEU A 245 16.95 12.53 0.80
C LEU A 245 17.89 13.57 1.41
N ARG A 246 19.21 13.32 1.39
CA ARG A 246 20.21 14.28 1.87
C ARG A 246 20.23 15.56 1.05
N GLY A 247 20.03 15.48 -0.27
CA GLY A 247 19.89 16.65 -1.14
C GLY A 247 18.69 17.54 -0.78
N LYS A 248 17.67 16.99 -0.11
CA LYS A 248 16.52 17.73 0.42
C LYS A 248 16.72 18.17 1.89
N GLY A 249 17.83 17.81 2.54
CA GLY A 249 18.11 18.11 3.95
C GLY A 249 17.82 16.96 4.93
N GLY A 250 17.52 15.76 4.43
CA GLY A 250 17.37 14.55 5.23
C GLY A 250 18.66 14.07 5.88
N LEU A 251 18.53 13.21 6.89
CA LEU A 251 19.63 12.74 7.74
C LEU A 251 20.02 11.29 7.50
N HIS A 252 19.40 10.67 6.50
CA HIS A 252 19.61 9.27 6.14
C HIS A 252 21.05 8.98 5.75
N THR A 253 21.52 7.82 6.18
CA THR A 253 22.84 7.27 5.84
C THR A 253 22.68 5.89 5.22
N LEU A 254 23.74 5.43 4.53
CA LEU A 254 23.76 4.06 4.02
C LEU A 254 23.68 3.02 5.14
N ASP A 255 24.22 3.33 6.33
CA ASP A 255 24.16 2.44 7.49
C ASP A 255 22.73 2.31 8.05
N ASP A 256 21.94 3.39 8.03
CA ASP A 256 20.51 3.33 8.39
C ASP A 256 19.75 2.36 7.46
N PHE A 257 20.05 2.41 6.16
CA PHE A 257 19.48 1.47 5.18
C PHE A 257 19.99 0.04 5.38
N ALA A 258 21.30 -0.15 5.50
CA ALA A 258 21.92 -1.47 5.60
C ALA A 258 21.53 -2.23 6.88
N SER A 259 21.18 -1.51 7.96
CA SER A 259 20.75 -2.09 9.25
C SER A 259 19.24 -2.38 9.32
N THR A 260 18.48 -2.06 8.28
CA THR A 260 17.02 -2.28 8.26
C THR A 260 16.67 -3.76 8.23
N LYS A 261 15.71 -4.13 9.09
CA LYS A 261 15.18 -5.48 9.21
C LYS A 261 13.72 -5.42 9.65
N ALA A 262 12.99 -6.50 9.37
CA ALA A 262 11.68 -6.74 9.96
C ALA A 262 11.82 -7.68 11.16
N ASP A 263 11.02 -7.45 12.20
CA ASP A 263 11.06 -8.19 13.45
C ASP A 263 9.76 -9.00 13.60
N TYR A 264 9.87 -10.28 13.97
CA TYR A 264 8.72 -10.99 14.52
C TYR A 264 8.46 -10.48 15.93
N VAL A 265 7.20 -10.20 16.21
CA VAL A 265 6.76 -9.62 17.48
C VAL A 265 5.65 -10.49 18.04
N GLU A 266 5.51 -10.49 19.37
CA GLU A 266 4.41 -11.19 20.03
C GLU A 266 3.10 -10.46 19.71
N PRO A 267 2.10 -11.12 19.11
CA PRO A 267 0.79 -10.50 18.91
C PRO A 267 0.12 -10.18 20.26
N ILE A 268 -0.76 -9.19 20.25
CA ILE A 268 -1.60 -8.87 21.41
C ILE A 268 -3.04 -9.27 21.11
N SER A 269 -3.79 -9.68 22.13
CA SER A 269 -5.18 -10.09 21.95
C SER A 269 -6.09 -9.70 23.12
N THR A 270 -7.40 -9.70 22.84
CA THR A 270 -8.47 -9.59 23.85
C THR A 270 -9.62 -10.53 23.49
N ASP A 271 -10.39 -10.93 24.49
CA ASP A 271 -11.61 -11.71 24.30
C ASP A 271 -12.82 -10.78 24.09
N TYR A 272 -13.54 -10.98 23.00
CA TYR A 272 -14.78 -10.26 22.73
C TYR A 272 -15.89 -11.18 22.24
N ARG A 273 -16.98 -11.28 23.03
CA ARG A 273 -18.17 -12.09 22.71
C ARG A 273 -17.86 -13.53 22.31
N GLY A 274 -16.86 -14.14 22.95
CA GLY A 274 -16.44 -15.52 22.69
C GLY A 274 -15.52 -15.69 21.47
N TYR A 275 -14.99 -14.59 20.93
CA TYR A 275 -13.93 -14.60 19.91
C TYR A 275 -12.67 -13.97 20.48
N GLU A 276 -11.52 -14.54 20.11
CA GLU A 276 -10.24 -13.87 20.32
C GLU A 276 -10.02 -12.85 19.18
N ILE A 277 -9.76 -11.60 19.54
CA ILE A 277 -9.38 -10.54 18.61
C ILE A 277 -7.88 -10.34 18.75
N VAL A 278 -7.14 -10.51 17.65
CA VAL A 278 -5.67 -10.47 17.63
C VAL A 278 -5.20 -9.30 16.79
N GLU A 279 -4.23 -8.55 17.30
CA GLU A 279 -3.63 -7.38 16.66
C GLU A 279 -2.10 -7.41 16.74
N CYS A 280 -1.45 -6.67 15.83
CA CYS A 280 -0.03 -6.36 16.00
C CYS A 280 0.17 -5.46 17.24
N PRO A 281 1.23 -5.65 18.04
CA PRO A 281 1.52 -4.77 19.15
C PRO A 281 1.92 -3.37 18.66
N PRO A 282 2.06 -2.39 19.59
CA PRO A 282 2.76 -1.14 19.30
C PRO A 282 4.10 -1.41 18.58
N ASN A 283 4.54 -0.56 17.66
CA ASN A 283 4.20 0.85 17.46
C ASN A 283 2.98 1.15 16.57
N GLY A 284 2.25 0.14 16.10
CA GLY A 284 0.98 0.35 15.41
C GLY A 284 -0.15 0.82 16.34
N GLN A 285 -1.30 1.18 15.76
CA GLN A 285 -2.50 1.58 16.50
C GLN A 285 -3.46 0.41 16.81
N GLY A 286 -3.09 -0.83 16.48
CA GLY A 286 -3.93 -2.02 16.64
C GLY A 286 -4.47 -2.21 18.06
N ILE A 287 -3.70 -1.80 19.08
CA ILE A 287 -4.14 -1.85 20.49
C ILE A 287 -5.47 -1.12 20.73
N ILE A 288 -5.76 -0.04 19.99
CA ILE A 288 -7.03 0.71 20.14
C ILE A 288 -8.24 -0.19 19.83
N ALA A 289 -8.11 -1.15 18.91
CA ALA A 289 -9.17 -2.10 18.61
C ALA A 289 -9.42 -3.12 19.73
N LEU A 290 -8.46 -3.30 20.64
CA LEU A 290 -8.54 -4.23 21.77
C LEU A 290 -9.07 -3.59 23.06
N GLU A 291 -9.14 -2.25 23.12
CA GLU A 291 -9.69 -1.49 24.25
C GLU A 291 -11.25 -1.42 24.20
N ILE A 292 -11.88 -2.54 23.84
CA ILE A 292 -13.34 -2.71 23.59
C ILE A 292 -14.13 -3.18 24.80
#